data_AF-B4DCR2-F1
#
_entry.id   AF-B4DCR2-F1
#
_cell.length_a   1.000
_cell.length_b   1.000
_cell.length_c   1.000
_cell.angle_alpha   90.00
_cell.angle_beta   90.00
_cell.angle_gamma   90.00
#
_symmetry.space_group_name_H-M   'P 1'
#
loop_
_entity.id
_entity.type
_entity.pdbx_description
1 polymer ?
#
loop_
_entity_poly.entity_id
_entity_poly.type
_entity_poly.pdbx_seq_one_letter_code
_entity_poly.pdbx_strand_id
1 'polypeptide(L)'
;MRLRTSVLFVLFLAAGAALFSGLHSTTYTTNCGGNSAALARVRNIATLARAAAMEAPDHSFQFTAVRAEQRELFSDLRQNHWLPNAHFLVCTVPLSADGAQSHRVIVVCDTAYNNVPRRWIGTAPSTHAAAFADGSSGLISAQEFAALDRSQFTPFDELFPATAR
;
A
#
# COMPACT_ATOMS: atom_id res chain seq x y z
N MET A 1 54.44 21.30 -30.57
CA MET A 1 53.54 22.21 -29.82
C MET A 1 52.06 21.91 -30.13
N ARG A 2 51.58 20.67 -29.87
CA ARG A 2 50.20 20.19 -30.18
C ARG A 2 49.58 19.35 -29.04
N LEU A 3 50.14 19.41 -27.83
CA LEU A 3 49.76 18.55 -26.70
C LEU A 3 48.81 19.21 -25.68
N ARG A 4 48.52 20.51 -25.81
CA ARG A 4 47.77 21.28 -24.80
C ARG A 4 46.27 21.37 -25.03
N THR A 5 45.79 21.17 -26.27
CA THR A 5 44.36 21.27 -26.62
C THR A 5 43.58 20.01 -26.30
N SER A 6 44.18 18.82 -26.39
CA SER A 6 43.48 17.55 -26.13
C SER A 6 43.17 17.32 -24.64
N VAL A 7 44.00 17.83 -23.73
CA VAL A 7 43.79 17.65 -22.27
C VAL A 7 42.64 18.53 -21.76
N LEU A 8 42.45 19.72 -22.33
CA LEU A 8 41.35 20.63 -21.99
C LEU A 8 39.97 20.08 -22.42
N PHE A 9 39.91 19.33 -23.52
CA PHE A 9 38.66 18.76 -24.02
C PHE A 9 38.16 17.58 -23.18
N VAL A 10 39.08 16.75 -22.66
CA VAL A 10 38.74 15.61 -21.78
C VAL A 10 38.25 16.09 -20.41
N LEU A 11 38.82 17.18 -19.87
CA LEU A 11 38.36 17.77 -18.60
C LEU A 11 36.96 18.38 -18.70
N PHE A 12 36.59 18.98 -19.83
CA PHE A 12 35.23 19.50 -20.05
C PHE A 12 34.17 18.40 -20.17
N LEU A 13 34.51 17.28 -20.82
CA LEU A 13 33.64 16.11 -20.92
C LEU A 13 33.43 15.41 -19.55
N ALA A 14 34.47 15.32 -18.73
CA ALA A 14 34.37 14.74 -17.38
C ALA A 14 33.56 15.61 -16.42
N ALA A 15 33.70 16.94 -16.48
CA ALA A 15 32.92 17.86 -15.66
C ALA A 15 31.42 17.92 -16.09
N GLY A 16 31.14 17.78 -17.39
CA GLY A 16 29.77 17.70 -17.91
C GLY A 16 29.03 16.43 -17.48
N ALA A 17 29.72 15.28 -17.41
CA ALA A 17 29.12 14.02 -16.97
C ALA A 17 28.79 14.02 -15.47
N ALA A 18 29.65 14.62 -14.63
CA ALA A 18 29.41 14.70 -13.18
C ALA A 18 28.21 15.59 -12.81
N LEU A 19 27.92 16.64 -13.59
CA LEU A 19 26.74 17.50 -13.38
C LEU A 19 25.42 16.83 -13.83
N PHE A 20 25.46 15.87 -14.77
CA PHE A 20 24.28 15.10 -15.17
C PHE A 20 23.95 13.93 -14.23
N SER A 21 24.96 13.37 -13.54
CA SER A 21 24.74 12.31 -12.55
C SER A 21 24.13 12.83 -11.23
N GLY A 22 24.26 14.12 -10.92
CA GLY A 22 23.69 14.73 -9.70
C GLY A 22 22.17 14.96 -9.72
N LEU A 23 21.50 14.76 -10.86
CA LEU A 23 20.05 14.90 -11.03
C LEU A 23 19.29 13.57 -10.97
N HIS A 24 19.94 12.49 -10.57
CA HIS A 24 19.28 11.20 -10.41
C HIS A 24 18.49 11.13 -9.10
N SER A 25 17.16 11.15 -9.25
CA SER A 25 16.19 10.48 -8.38
C SER A 25 15.63 11.26 -7.20
N THR A 26 14.94 12.37 -7.46
CA THR A 26 13.64 12.57 -6.80
C THR A 26 12.58 11.92 -7.66
N THR A 27 12.43 10.59 -7.54
CA THR A 27 11.31 9.85 -8.11
C THR A 27 10.01 10.32 -7.48
N TYR A 28 9.48 11.44 -7.99
CA TYR A 28 8.07 11.78 -7.85
C TYR A 28 7.31 10.81 -8.75
N THR A 29 7.01 9.62 -8.22
CA THR A 29 6.04 8.72 -8.83
C THR A 29 4.72 9.47 -8.91
N THR A 30 4.27 9.78 -10.12
CA THR A 30 2.92 10.27 -10.36
C THR A 30 1.93 9.25 -9.77
N ASN A 31 1.23 9.73 -8.76
CA ASN A 31 0.60 9.02 -7.65
C ASN A 31 -0.88 8.72 -7.88
N CYS A 32 -1.41 9.01 -9.08
CA CYS A 32 -2.77 8.60 -9.46
C CYS A 32 -2.94 7.08 -9.34
N GLY A 33 -1.91 6.30 -9.70
CA GLY A 33 -1.96 4.84 -9.66
C GLY A 33 -1.84 4.25 -8.26
N GLY A 34 -1.04 4.86 -7.37
CA GLY A 34 -0.76 4.32 -6.03
C GLY A 34 -2.02 4.22 -5.17
N ASN A 35 -2.81 5.29 -5.08
CA ASN A 35 -4.08 5.28 -4.34
C ASN A 35 -5.07 4.27 -4.90
N SER A 36 -5.27 4.26 -6.23
CA SER A 36 -6.20 3.34 -6.88
C SER A 36 -5.78 1.87 -6.69
N ALA A 37 -4.48 1.58 -6.82
CA ALA A 37 -3.96 0.23 -6.59
C ALA A 37 -4.06 -0.18 -5.12
N ALA A 38 -3.78 0.73 -4.18
CA ALA A 38 -3.93 0.47 -2.75
C ALA A 38 -5.40 0.24 -2.37
N LEU A 39 -6.32 1.07 -2.88
CA LEU A 39 -7.77 0.90 -2.71
C LEU A 39 -8.27 -0.44 -3.25
N ALA A 40 -7.86 -0.79 -4.47
CA ALA A 40 -8.22 -2.09 -5.05
C ALA A 40 -7.69 -3.24 -4.17
N ARG A 41 -6.47 -3.11 -3.63
CA ARG A 41 -5.87 -4.14 -2.78
C ARG A 41 -6.61 -4.30 -1.46
N VAL A 42 -6.85 -3.22 -0.70
CA VAL A 42 -7.58 -3.31 0.57
C VAL A 42 -9.01 -3.82 0.36
N ARG A 43 -9.65 -3.43 -0.76
CA ARG A 43 -10.97 -3.93 -1.15
C ARG A 43 -10.95 -5.44 -1.42
N ASN A 44 -9.97 -5.94 -2.15
CA ASN A 44 -9.85 -7.38 -2.44
C ASN A 44 -9.65 -8.20 -1.17
N ILE A 45 -8.78 -7.74 -0.25
CA ILE A 45 -8.56 -8.40 1.05
C ILE A 45 -9.86 -8.43 1.86
N ALA A 46 -10.54 -7.29 1.97
CA ALA A 46 -11.83 -7.20 2.68
C ALA A 46 -12.93 -8.06 2.04
N THR A 47 -12.96 -8.15 0.70
CA THR A 47 -13.93 -8.98 -0.02
C THR A 47 -13.74 -10.46 0.31
N LEU A 48 -12.49 -10.96 0.31
CA LEU A 48 -12.20 -12.35 0.71
C LEU A 48 -12.55 -12.59 2.18
N ALA A 49 -12.21 -11.67 3.09
CA ALA A 49 -12.53 -11.78 4.50
C ALA A 49 -14.05 -11.86 4.74
N ARG A 50 -14.84 -11.07 4.03
CA ARG A 50 -16.30 -11.10 4.10
C ARG A 50 -16.88 -12.40 3.52
N ALA A 51 -16.37 -12.87 2.39
CA ALA A 51 -16.78 -14.14 1.82
C ALA A 51 -16.52 -15.28 2.83
N ALA A 52 -15.33 -15.28 3.45
CA ALA A 52 -14.99 -16.24 4.50
C ALA A 52 -15.89 -16.14 5.73
N ALA A 53 -16.28 -14.92 6.14
CA ALA A 53 -17.24 -14.72 7.22
C ALA A 53 -18.63 -15.29 6.89
N MET A 54 -19.12 -15.07 5.67
CA MET A 54 -20.43 -15.56 5.21
C MET A 54 -20.50 -17.09 5.10
N GLU A 55 -19.37 -17.76 4.87
CA GLU A 55 -19.28 -19.23 4.83
C GLU A 55 -19.16 -19.85 6.23
N ALA A 56 -18.74 -19.09 7.24
CA ALA A 56 -18.52 -19.59 8.58
C ALA A 56 -19.87 -19.85 9.30
N PRO A 57 -20.01 -20.93 10.11
CA PRO A 57 -21.26 -21.23 10.81
C PRO A 57 -21.75 -20.12 11.75
N ASP A 58 -20.84 -19.31 12.29
CA ASP A 58 -21.12 -18.20 13.20
C ASP A 58 -21.11 -16.83 12.49
N HIS A 59 -21.07 -16.81 11.16
CA HIS A 59 -21.00 -15.60 10.35
C HIS A 59 -19.83 -14.67 10.70
N SER A 60 -18.73 -15.24 11.21
CA SER A 60 -17.58 -14.51 11.73
C SER A 60 -16.29 -14.90 11.01
N PHE A 61 -15.37 -13.94 10.90
CA PHE A 61 -14.04 -14.16 10.34
C PHE A 61 -12.97 -13.46 11.16
N GLN A 62 -11.84 -14.12 11.34
CA GLN A 62 -10.66 -13.54 11.98
C GLN A 62 -9.41 -13.86 11.16
N PHE A 63 -8.62 -12.83 10.82
CA PHE A 63 -7.41 -13.00 10.02
C PHE A 63 -6.36 -13.93 10.66
N THR A 64 -6.34 -14.03 11.98
CA THR A 64 -5.44 -14.94 12.72
C THR A 64 -5.90 -16.40 12.71
N ALA A 65 -7.17 -16.65 12.37
CA ALA A 65 -7.80 -17.98 12.38
C ALA A 65 -8.21 -18.45 10.98
N VAL A 66 -7.54 -17.99 9.93
CA VAL A 66 -7.83 -18.37 8.54
C VAL A 66 -7.64 -19.87 8.34
N ARG A 67 -8.65 -20.52 7.75
CA ARG A 67 -8.63 -21.95 7.40
C ARG A 67 -7.51 -22.24 6.40
N ALA A 68 -6.94 -23.45 6.47
CA ALA A 68 -5.82 -23.84 5.62
C ALA A 68 -6.14 -23.69 4.11
N GLU A 69 -7.36 -24.05 3.70
CA GLU A 69 -7.85 -23.93 2.33
C GLU A 69 -7.99 -22.47 1.82
N GLN A 70 -8.26 -21.52 2.72
CA GLN A 70 -8.40 -20.11 2.39
C GLN A 70 -7.05 -19.38 2.40
N ARG A 71 -6.04 -19.95 3.08
CA ARG A 71 -4.74 -19.31 3.28
C ARG A 71 -4.00 -19.04 1.97
N GLU A 72 -4.14 -19.90 0.96
CA GLU A 72 -3.55 -19.69 -0.37
C GLU A 72 -4.13 -18.45 -1.05
N LEU A 73 -5.45 -18.27 -1.01
CA LEU A 73 -6.13 -17.09 -1.58
C LEU A 73 -5.65 -15.78 -0.97
N PHE A 74 -5.44 -15.75 0.36
CA PHE A 74 -4.87 -14.57 1.03
C PHE A 74 -3.39 -14.38 0.70
N SER A 75 -2.62 -15.46 0.58
CA SER A 75 -1.19 -15.38 0.25
C SER A 75 -0.95 -14.80 -1.15
N ASP A 76 -1.81 -15.12 -2.11
CA ASP A 76 -1.79 -14.52 -3.45
C ASP A 76 -2.07 -13.02 -3.44
N LEU A 77 -2.85 -12.54 -2.46
CA LEU A 77 -3.11 -11.12 -2.29
C LEU A 77 -1.92 -10.32 -1.77
N ARG A 78 -0.81 -10.94 -1.39
CA ARG A 78 0.39 -10.18 -1.01
C ARG A 78 1.05 -9.50 -2.20
N GLN A 79 1.20 -10.22 -3.32
CA GLN A 79 2.05 -9.75 -4.40
C GLN A 79 1.36 -8.61 -5.16
N ASN A 80 2.00 -7.45 -5.23
CA ASN A 80 1.55 -6.36 -6.09
C ASN A 80 2.73 -5.58 -6.68
N HIS A 81 3.05 -5.84 -7.94
CA HIS A 81 4.11 -5.12 -8.64
C HIS A 81 3.80 -3.62 -8.82
N TRP A 82 2.53 -3.22 -8.73
CA TRP A 82 2.13 -1.81 -8.75
C TRP A 82 2.40 -1.09 -7.42
N LEU A 83 2.63 -1.83 -6.34
CA LEU A 83 2.80 -1.32 -4.99
C LEU A 83 4.03 -1.95 -4.31
N PRO A 84 5.24 -1.78 -4.85
CA PRO A 84 6.42 -2.51 -4.41
C PRO A 84 6.82 -2.22 -2.95
N ASN A 85 6.41 -1.07 -2.41
CA ASN A 85 6.76 -0.61 -1.07
C ASN A 85 5.52 -0.43 -0.17
N ALA A 86 4.35 -0.96 -0.56
CA ALA A 86 3.15 -0.85 0.26
C ALA A 86 3.13 -1.92 1.35
N HIS A 87 2.82 -1.54 2.58
CA HIS A 87 2.50 -2.50 3.63
C HIS A 87 1.04 -2.39 4.02
N PHE A 88 0.43 -3.54 4.24
CA PHE A 88 -0.97 -3.66 4.62
C PHE A 88 -1.05 -4.18 6.05
N LEU A 89 -1.92 -3.56 6.82
CA LEU A 89 -2.27 -3.96 8.17
C LEU A 89 -3.70 -4.49 8.16
N VAL A 90 -3.93 -5.62 8.82
CA VAL A 90 -5.27 -6.21 8.97
C VAL A 90 -5.69 -6.22 10.43
N CYS A 91 -6.97 -5.95 10.67
CA CYS A 91 -7.54 -5.93 12.00
C CYS A 91 -7.66 -7.37 12.53
N THR A 92 -7.16 -7.63 13.73
CA THR A 92 -7.20 -8.95 14.38
C THR A 92 -8.50 -9.20 15.13
N VAL A 93 -9.35 -8.19 15.29
CA VAL A 93 -10.66 -8.34 15.91
C VAL A 93 -11.61 -9.04 14.94
N PRO A 94 -12.41 -10.02 15.39
CA PRO A 94 -13.36 -10.72 14.53
C PRO A 94 -14.29 -9.76 13.76
N LEU A 95 -14.44 -10.04 12.47
CA LEU A 95 -15.38 -9.41 11.54
C LEU A 95 -16.67 -10.22 11.53
N SER A 96 -17.80 -9.58 11.81
CA SER A 96 -19.13 -10.18 11.63
C SER A 96 -19.71 -9.80 10.27
N ALA A 97 -20.29 -10.77 9.57
CA ALA A 97 -20.99 -10.55 8.30
C ALA A 97 -22.31 -9.79 8.48
N ASP A 98 -22.88 -9.77 9.69
CA ASP A 98 -24.20 -9.21 9.99
C ASP A 98 -24.22 -7.67 10.08
N GLY A 99 -23.08 -7.01 9.81
CA GLY A 99 -23.02 -5.55 9.61
C GLY A 99 -23.06 -4.70 10.88
N ALA A 100 -23.07 -5.31 12.07
CA ALA A 100 -23.12 -4.61 13.37
C ALA A 100 -21.93 -3.64 13.62
N GLN A 101 -20.88 -3.70 12.81
CA GLN A 101 -19.66 -2.89 12.94
C GLN A 101 -19.35 -2.08 11.67
N SER A 102 -20.39 -1.65 10.94
CA SER A 102 -20.32 -1.14 9.56
C SER A 102 -19.13 -0.22 9.22
N HIS A 103 -18.77 0.72 10.10
CA HIS A 103 -17.68 1.70 9.84
C HIS A 103 -16.30 1.36 10.41
N ARG A 104 -16.08 0.16 10.95
CA ARG A 104 -14.75 -0.21 11.48
C ARG A 104 -13.77 -0.50 10.34
N VAL A 105 -12.57 0.07 10.40
CA VAL A 105 -11.47 -0.29 9.50
C VAL A 105 -11.00 -1.71 9.78
N ILE A 106 -10.99 -2.56 8.75
CA ILE A 106 -10.56 -3.97 8.86
C ILE A 106 -9.28 -4.25 8.09
N VAL A 107 -8.95 -3.42 7.09
CA VAL A 107 -7.70 -3.47 6.34
C VAL A 107 -7.27 -2.04 6.06
N VAL A 108 -5.99 -1.73 6.22
CA VAL A 108 -5.44 -0.41 5.89
C VAL A 108 -4.05 -0.53 5.27
N CYS A 109 -3.76 0.31 4.28
CA CYS A 109 -2.43 0.49 3.74
C CYS A 109 -1.69 1.53 4.58
N ASP A 110 -0.59 1.15 5.24
CA ASP A 110 0.19 2.06 6.08
C ASP A 110 0.98 3.10 5.27
N THR A 111 1.12 2.85 3.98
CA THR A 111 1.87 3.69 3.07
C THR A 111 0.99 4.82 2.59
N ALA A 112 1.34 6.04 2.98
CA ALA A 112 0.60 7.23 2.60
C ALA A 112 0.93 7.61 1.15
N TYR A 113 -0.11 7.81 0.33
CA TYR A 113 0.07 8.31 -1.03
C TYR A 113 -0.39 9.76 -1.09
N ASN A 114 0.45 10.62 -1.64
CA ASN A 114 0.05 11.97 -1.96
C ASN A 114 -1.00 11.93 -3.07
N ASN A 115 -1.92 12.88 -3.05
CA ASN A 115 -2.91 12.98 -4.10
C ASN A 115 -2.38 13.87 -5.23
N VAL A 116 -2.70 13.47 -6.45
CA VAL A 116 -2.49 14.14 -7.75
C VAL A 116 -2.35 15.67 -7.63
N PRO A 117 -1.44 16.31 -8.40
CA PRO A 117 -1.31 17.77 -8.41
C PRO A 117 -2.68 18.46 -8.48
N ARG A 118 -3.00 19.34 -7.53
CA ARG A 118 -4.20 20.16 -7.64
C ARG A 118 -3.97 21.15 -8.76
N ARG A 119 -4.96 21.30 -9.65
CA ARG A 119 -4.81 22.06 -10.90
C ARG A 119 -4.29 23.50 -10.70
N TRP A 120 -4.51 24.13 -9.54
CA TRP A 120 -4.29 25.58 -9.38
C TRP A 120 -3.15 25.92 -8.40
N ILE A 121 -3.06 25.35 -7.19
CA ILE A 121 -1.89 25.49 -6.28
C ILE A 121 -1.81 24.28 -5.34
N GLY A 122 -0.62 23.68 -5.20
CA GLY A 122 -0.29 22.69 -4.15
C GLY A 122 -0.57 21.21 -4.45
N THR A 123 -0.05 20.33 -3.61
CA THR A 123 -0.36 18.89 -3.58
C THR A 123 -1.52 18.62 -2.64
N ALA A 124 -2.42 17.71 -2.98
CA ALA A 124 -3.44 17.29 -2.03
C ALA A 124 -2.81 16.42 -0.91
N PRO A 125 -3.37 16.46 0.32
CA PRO A 125 -2.76 15.84 1.49
C PRO A 125 -2.60 14.33 1.29
N SER A 126 -1.60 13.76 1.97
CA SER A 126 -1.36 12.32 1.97
C SER A 126 -2.54 11.57 2.58
N THR A 127 -2.92 10.47 1.95
CA THR A 127 -4.03 9.61 2.38
C THR A 127 -3.62 8.15 2.40
N HIS A 128 -4.31 7.37 3.23
CA HIS A 128 -4.16 5.92 3.34
C HIS A 128 -5.39 5.23 2.75
N ALA A 129 -5.20 4.15 2.01
CA ALA A 129 -6.32 3.32 1.57
C ALA A 129 -6.79 2.44 2.73
N ALA A 130 -8.10 2.40 2.97
CA ALA A 130 -8.72 1.57 3.99
C ALA A 130 -9.94 0.82 3.43
N ALA A 131 -10.20 -0.35 3.98
CA ALA A 131 -11.45 -1.07 3.80
C ALA A 131 -12.16 -1.24 5.13
N PHE A 132 -13.48 -1.15 5.09
CA PHE A 132 -14.35 -1.13 6.26
C PHE A 132 -15.16 -2.43 6.37
N ALA A 133 -15.65 -2.73 7.57
CA ALA A 133 -16.39 -3.95 7.85
C ALA A 133 -17.71 -4.07 7.06
N ASP A 134 -18.34 -2.95 6.69
CA ASP A 134 -19.49 -2.94 5.75
C ASP A 134 -19.12 -3.33 4.30
N GLY A 135 -17.83 -3.50 4.02
CA GLY A 135 -17.23 -3.82 2.73
C GLY A 135 -17.08 -2.64 1.78
N SER A 136 -17.34 -1.42 2.26
CA SER A 136 -16.89 -0.21 1.57
C SER A 136 -15.36 -0.09 1.67
N SER A 137 -14.79 0.72 0.78
CA SER A 137 -13.37 1.06 0.80
C SER A 137 -13.21 2.54 0.47
N GLY A 138 -12.28 3.22 1.12
CA GLY A 138 -12.07 4.65 0.94
C GLY A 138 -10.67 5.10 1.33
N LEU A 139 -10.41 6.37 1.08
CA LEU A 139 -9.19 7.03 1.54
C LEU A 139 -9.48 7.64 2.91
N ILE A 140 -8.61 7.37 3.88
CA ILE A 140 -8.59 8.03 5.17
C ILE A 140 -7.40 8.99 5.24
N SER A 141 -7.56 10.09 5.95
CA SER A 141 -6.51 11.07 6.21
C SER A 141 -5.40 10.47 7.09
N ALA A 142 -4.23 11.11 7.08
CA ALA A 142 -3.15 10.76 8.02
C ALA A 142 -3.58 10.90 9.50
N GLN A 143 -4.48 11.83 9.81
CA GLN A 143 -5.02 12.01 11.16
C GLN A 143 -5.91 10.83 11.56
N GLU A 144 -6.83 10.40 10.69
CA GLU A 144 -7.67 9.22 10.94
C GLU A 144 -6.82 7.96 11.07
N PHE A 145 -5.80 7.79 10.23
CA PHE A 145 -4.85 6.69 10.35
C PHE A 145 -4.08 6.70 11.68
N ALA A 146 -3.63 7.87 12.13
CA ALA A 146 -2.94 8.03 13.41
C ALA A 146 -3.86 7.77 14.62
N ALA A 147 -5.17 7.96 14.46
CA ALA A 147 -6.17 7.69 15.50
C ALA A 147 -6.60 6.22 15.59
N LEU A 148 -6.15 5.35 14.66
CA LEU A 148 -6.42 3.91 14.74
C LEU A 148 -5.73 3.29 15.97
N ASP A 149 -6.45 2.42 16.68
CA ASP A 149 -5.86 1.58 17.72
C ASP A 149 -4.99 0.49 17.07
N ARG A 150 -3.68 0.80 16.93
CA ARG A 150 -2.71 -0.08 16.27
C ARG A 150 -2.50 -1.42 16.98
N SER A 151 -2.89 -1.55 18.25
CA SER A 151 -2.80 -2.83 18.97
C SER A 151 -3.73 -3.90 18.38
N GLN A 152 -4.76 -3.48 17.62
CA GLN A 152 -5.71 -4.34 16.95
C GLN A 152 -5.28 -4.72 15.53
N PHE A 153 -4.08 -4.35 15.10
CA PHE A 153 -3.64 -4.56 13.72
C PHE A 153 -2.34 -5.36 13.67
N THR A 154 -2.25 -6.25 12.69
CA THR A 154 -1.05 -7.04 12.39
C THR A 154 -0.67 -6.86 10.93
N PRO A 155 0.63 -6.80 10.59
CA PRO A 155 1.09 -6.84 9.21
C PRO A 155 0.51 -8.04 8.45
N PHE A 156 -0.06 -7.78 7.27
CA PHE A 156 -0.65 -8.84 6.43
C PHE A 156 0.38 -9.92 6.08
N ASP A 157 1.60 -9.50 5.77
CA ASP A 157 2.70 -10.39 5.35
C ASP A 157 3.21 -11.29 6.50
N GLU A 158 2.96 -10.90 7.75
CA GLU A 158 3.28 -11.72 8.93
C GLU A 158 2.29 -12.89 9.06
N LEU A 159 1.01 -12.65 8.78
CA LEU A 159 -0.04 -13.68 8.83
C LEU A 159 -0.03 -14.58 7.59
N PHE A 160 0.41 -14.05 6.45
CA PHE A 160 0.45 -14.74 5.16
C PHE A 160 1.86 -14.64 4.54
N PRO A 161 2.84 -15.37 5.10
CA PRO A 161 4.23 -15.31 4.67
C PRO A 161 4.43 -15.91 3.28
N ALA A 162 5.61 -15.69 2.70
CA ALA A 162 5.91 -16.20 1.37
C ALA A 162 6.01 -17.71 1.45
N THR A 163 5.19 -18.42 0.68
CA THR A 163 5.55 -19.76 0.30
C THR A 163 6.82 -19.67 -0.54
N ALA A 164 7.89 -20.26 -0.04
CA ALA A 164 9.09 -20.49 -0.84
C ALA A 164 8.65 -21.35 -2.04
N ARG A 165 8.68 -20.78 -3.24
CA ARG A 165 8.44 -21.50 -4.49
C ARG A 165 9.68 -22.28 -4.88
#